data_AF-A0A534SGL1-F1
#
_entry.id   AF-A0A534SGL1-F1
#
_cell.length_a   1.000
_cell.length_b   1.000
_cell.length_c   1.000
_cell.angle_alpha   90.00
_cell.angle_beta   90.00
_cell.angle_gamma   90.00
#
_symmetry.space_group_name_H-M   'P 1'
#
loop_
_entity.id
_entity.type
_entity.pdbx_description
1 polymer ?
#
loop_
_entity_poly.entity_id
_entity_poly.type
_entity_poly.pdbx_seq_one_letter_code
_entity_poly.pdbx_strand_id
1 'polypeptide(L)'
;MRFRHTVARRALGFWIVLGLLPFLSHRGKAQALPSTTLTFSSTADTYVDSGSATKNFNSSTILRAAASPTRVTYLRFAVTGVSGRQVQKARLRLGVSAGAASGGTVHLISNNTWSETAVTFNTRPAVDGAGLQTLGTVATGATAEFILDGAITADGTYNLAIDSSNTATVSYNSSLATSGQKPQLVLTVAAQAPTVTIAQPPTGASYFTGDAITLQ
;
A
#
# COMPACT_ATOMS: atom_id res chain seq x y z
N MET A 1 -16.81 -81.50 37.82
CA MET A 1 -15.54 -80.74 37.84
C MET A 1 -15.85 -79.37 38.45
N ARG A 2 -15.76 -79.15 39.77
CA ARG A 2 -14.62 -79.00 40.71
C ARG A 2 -13.80 -77.70 40.55
N PHE A 3 -13.66 -77.05 41.72
CA PHE A 3 -12.80 -75.92 42.15
C PHE A 3 -13.37 -74.50 41.97
N ARG A 4 -13.84 -73.75 42.99
CA ARG A 4 -13.38 -73.36 44.37
C ARG A 4 -12.14 -72.45 44.40
N HIS A 5 -12.36 -71.24 44.95
CA HIS A 5 -11.49 -70.32 45.71
C HIS A 5 -10.11 -69.95 45.11
N THR A 6 -9.65 -68.70 45.11
CA THR A 6 -9.13 -68.01 46.30
C THR A 6 -8.86 -66.51 46.01
N VAL A 7 -9.01 -65.66 47.02
CA VAL A 7 -8.75 -64.22 47.03
C VAL A 7 -7.34 -63.91 47.56
N ALA A 8 -6.75 -62.84 47.03
CA ALA A 8 -5.72 -61.93 47.56
C ALA A 8 -4.24 -62.39 47.67
N ARG A 9 -3.33 -61.54 47.17
CA ARG A 9 -2.45 -60.70 48.01
C ARG A 9 -1.77 -59.58 47.20
N ARG A 10 -1.54 -58.48 47.93
CA ARG A 10 -0.99 -57.19 47.53
C ARG A 10 0.49 -57.24 47.14
N ALA A 11 0.91 -56.33 46.28
CA ALA A 11 2.22 -55.67 46.37
C ALA A 11 2.11 -54.25 45.79
N LEU A 12 2.37 -53.25 46.64
CA LEU A 12 2.59 -51.86 46.22
C LEU A 12 3.93 -51.79 45.46
N GLY A 13 3.94 -51.09 44.33
CA GLY A 13 5.16 -50.73 43.61
C GLY A 13 5.05 -49.28 43.13
N PHE A 14 5.76 -48.40 43.83
CA PHE A 14 6.03 -47.00 43.50
C PHE A 14 6.35 -46.82 42.00
N TRP A 15 5.60 -45.96 41.29
CA TRP A 15 6.03 -45.43 39.99
C TRP A 15 6.07 -43.91 40.05
N ILE A 16 7.26 -43.42 39.71
CA ILE A 16 7.70 -42.03 39.67
C ILE A 16 6.85 -41.26 38.66
N VAL A 17 6.26 -40.14 39.09
CA VAL A 17 5.61 -39.17 38.22
C VAL A 17 6.71 -38.41 37.45
N LEU A 18 6.99 -38.83 36.21
CA LEU A 18 7.80 -38.05 35.29
C LEU A 18 6.90 -36.95 34.69
N GLY A 19 6.94 -35.76 35.30
CA GLY A 19 6.24 -34.59 34.81
C GLY A 19 6.74 -34.20 33.41
N LEU A 20 5.95 -34.52 32.39
CA LEU A 20 6.10 -33.97 31.05
C LEU A 20 5.74 -32.48 31.12
N LEU A 21 6.75 -31.63 31.31
CA LEU A 21 6.63 -30.20 31.06
C LEU A 21 6.28 -30.05 29.57
N PRO A 22 5.10 -29.51 29.20
CA PRO A 22 4.93 -29.04 27.84
C PRO A 22 5.92 -27.88 27.68
N PHE A 23 6.95 -28.08 26.86
CA PHE A 23 7.65 -26.96 26.26
C PHE A 23 6.59 -26.18 25.50
N LEU A 24 6.05 -25.16 26.15
CA LEU A 24 5.19 -24.18 25.54
C LEU A 24 6.09 -23.46 24.55
N SER A 25 6.08 -24.01 23.32
CA SER A 25 6.74 -23.46 22.16
C SER A 25 6.01 -22.16 21.89
N HIS A 26 6.41 -21.10 22.58
CA HIS A 26 6.09 -19.76 22.16
C HIS A 26 6.86 -19.60 20.86
N ARG A 27 6.26 -20.01 19.74
CA ARG A 27 6.58 -19.42 18.45
C ARG A 27 6.39 -17.93 18.69
N GLY A 28 7.49 -17.22 18.97
CA GLY A 28 7.49 -15.78 19.02
C GLY A 28 6.84 -15.34 17.74
N LYS A 29 5.63 -14.76 17.82
CA LYS A 29 5.07 -14.08 16.66
C LYS A 29 6.09 -13.01 16.34
N ALA A 30 6.73 -13.10 15.17
CA ALA A 30 7.63 -12.05 14.72
C ALA A 30 6.86 -10.74 14.82
N GLN A 31 7.29 -9.85 15.72
CA GLN A 31 6.66 -8.57 15.89
C GLN A 31 6.94 -7.78 14.62
N ALA A 32 5.90 -7.48 13.85
CA ALA A 32 6.04 -6.66 12.66
C ALA A 32 6.66 -5.32 13.06
N LEU A 33 7.66 -4.86 12.31
CA LEU A 33 8.27 -3.56 12.54
C LEU A 33 7.16 -2.50 12.53
N PRO A 34 7.16 -1.55 13.48
CA PRO A 34 6.15 -0.51 13.52
C PRO A 34 6.17 0.29 12.21
N SER A 35 4.98 0.62 11.71
CA SER A 35 4.80 1.31 10.43
C SER A 35 3.72 2.37 10.51
N THR A 36 3.80 3.39 9.67
CA THR A 36 2.78 4.42 9.47
C THR A 36 2.20 4.30 8.07
N THR A 37 0.89 4.51 7.94
CA THR A 37 0.23 4.62 6.63
C THR A 37 0.09 6.09 6.23
N LEU A 38 0.53 6.44 5.03
CA LEU A 38 0.33 7.74 4.40
C LEU A 38 -0.59 7.55 3.19
N THR A 39 -1.60 8.41 3.02
CA THR A 39 -2.55 8.33 1.91
C THR A 39 -2.59 9.66 1.18
N PHE A 40 -2.44 9.60 -0.15
CA PHE A 40 -2.39 10.75 -1.03
C PHE A 40 -3.50 10.65 -2.08
N SER A 41 -4.29 11.71 -2.21
CA SER A 41 -5.23 11.87 -3.33
C SER A 41 -4.46 12.25 -4.60
N SER A 42 -5.02 11.93 -5.77
CA SER A 42 -4.49 12.47 -7.03
C SER A 42 -4.55 14.00 -7.02
N THR A 43 -3.44 14.62 -7.41
CA THR A 43 -3.31 16.07 -7.64
C THR A 43 -3.64 16.45 -9.08
N ALA A 44 -3.56 15.49 -9.99
CA ALA A 44 -4.09 15.58 -11.33
C ALA A 44 -4.46 14.18 -11.84
N ASP A 45 -5.57 14.06 -12.58
CA ASP A 45 -5.89 12.85 -13.31
C ASP A 45 -6.69 13.08 -14.59
N THR A 46 -6.35 12.32 -15.63
CA THR A 46 -7.11 12.35 -16.88
C THR A 46 -6.80 11.10 -17.71
N TYR A 47 -7.44 10.97 -18.87
CA TYR A 47 -7.05 10.00 -19.87
C TYR A 47 -7.01 10.63 -21.25
N VAL A 48 -6.32 9.96 -22.16
CA VAL A 48 -6.30 10.32 -23.58
C VAL A 48 -6.92 9.21 -24.40
N ASP A 49 -7.51 9.55 -25.54
CA ASP A 49 -8.18 8.60 -26.43
C ASP A 49 -7.75 8.86 -27.87
N SER A 50 -7.12 7.87 -28.52
CA SER A 50 -6.73 7.97 -29.94
C SER A 50 -7.91 8.14 -30.89
N GLY A 51 -9.11 7.68 -30.51
CA GLY A 51 -10.34 7.91 -31.27
C GLY A 51 -10.86 9.35 -31.17
N SER A 52 -10.26 10.19 -30.33
CA SER A 52 -10.57 11.61 -30.20
C SER A 52 -9.28 12.39 -29.93
N ALA A 53 -8.34 12.32 -30.87
CA ALA A 53 -6.94 12.59 -30.60
C ALA A 53 -6.59 14.04 -30.15
N THR A 54 -7.46 15.00 -30.45
CA THR A 54 -7.33 16.43 -30.07
C THR A 54 -8.17 16.82 -28.86
N LYS A 55 -9.01 15.91 -28.34
CA LYS A 55 -9.89 16.18 -27.20
C LYS A 55 -9.14 16.00 -25.88
N ASN A 56 -9.35 16.93 -24.96
CA ASN A 56 -8.97 16.80 -23.56
C ASN A 56 -10.15 16.23 -22.74
N PHE A 57 -9.85 15.42 -21.72
CA PHE A 57 -10.84 14.72 -20.90
C PHE A 57 -10.73 15.07 -19.40
N ASN A 58 -10.16 16.22 -19.04
CA ASN A 58 -10.00 16.65 -17.64
C ASN A 58 -11.33 16.73 -16.85
N SER A 59 -12.45 16.98 -17.51
CA SER A 59 -13.77 17.07 -16.88
C SER A 59 -14.48 15.72 -16.79
N SER A 60 -13.84 14.64 -17.24
CA SER A 60 -14.45 13.31 -17.18
C SER A 60 -14.47 12.79 -15.75
N THR A 61 -15.60 12.23 -15.34
CA THR A 61 -15.72 11.56 -14.04
C THR A 61 -15.06 10.18 -14.02
N ILE A 62 -14.59 9.69 -15.17
CA ILE A 62 -13.93 8.38 -15.31
C ILE A 62 -12.58 8.51 -16.02
N LEU A 63 -11.73 7.52 -15.78
CA LEU A 63 -10.44 7.29 -16.42
C LEU A 63 -10.52 6.00 -17.22
N ARG A 64 -9.78 5.86 -18.33
CA ARG A 64 -9.88 4.70 -19.22
C ARG A 64 -8.51 4.18 -19.67
N ALA A 65 -8.42 2.86 -19.83
CA ALA A 65 -7.28 2.19 -20.46
C ALA A 65 -7.78 1.11 -21.44
N ALA A 66 -7.22 1.08 -22.65
CA ALA A 66 -7.55 0.13 -23.72
C ALA A 66 -6.51 0.19 -24.86
N ALA A 67 -6.41 -0.86 -25.65
CA ALA A 67 -5.53 -0.92 -26.82
C ALA A 67 -6.17 -0.33 -28.09
N SER A 68 -7.50 -0.44 -28.26
CA SER A 68 -8.23 0.03 -29.46
C SER A 68 -9.63 0.57 -29.14
N PRO A 69 -9.92 1.86 -29.43
CA PRO A 69 -8.90 2.89 -29.64
C PRO A 69 -7.94 2.90 -28.44
N THR A 70 -6.66 3.23 -28.69
CA THR A 70 -5.68 3.36 -27.61
C THR A 70 -6.13 4.41 -26.62
N ARG A 71 -6.26 4.01 -25.36
CA ARG A 71 -6.63 4.84 -24.23
C ARG A 71 -5.60 4.64 -23.13
N VAL A 72 -5.09 5.74 -22.60
CA VAL A 72 -4.08 5.74 -21.53
C VAL A 72 -4.54 6.71 -20.45
N THR A 73 -4.58 6.24 -19.21
CA THR A 73 -4.85 7.05 -18.03
C THR A 73 -3.55 7.65 -17.50
N TYR A 74 -3.58 8.90 -17.06
CA TYR A 74 -2.47 9.60 -16.41
C TYR A 74 -2.89 10.06 -15.01
N LEU A 75 -2.00 9.88 -14.04
CA LEU A 75 -2.22 10.24 -12.64
C LEU A 75 -0.99 10.98 -12.11
N ARG A 76 -1.20 11.98 -11.25
CA ARG A 76 -0.12 12.66 -10.53
C ARG A 76 -0.40 12.68 -9.04
N PHE A 77 0.60 12.34 -8.25
CA PHE A 77 0.53 12.42 -6.78
C PHE A 77 1.67 13.28 -6.25
N ALA A 78 1.38 14.12 -5.26
CA ALA A 78 2.37 14.77 -4.43
C ALA A 78 2.53 13.96 -3.14
N VAL A 79 3.67 13.28 -3.01
CA VAL A 79 4.04 12.49 -1.83
C VAL A 79 4.79 13.39 -0.86
N THR A 80 4.32 13.42 0.38
CA THR A 80 4.91 14.18 1.47
C THR A 80 4.88 13.39 2.78
N GLY A 81 5.77 13.71 3.71
CA GLY A 81 5.77 13.10 5.04
C GLY A 81 6.43 11.72 5.09
N VAL A 82 7.07 11.24 4.02
CA VAL A 82 7.98 10.09 4.08
C VAL A 82 9.16 10.42 5.00
N SER A 83 9.69 11.65 4.93
CA SER A 83 10.71 12.17 5.85
C SER A 83 11.94 11.26 6.00
N GLY A 84 12.42 10.70 4.88
CA GLY A 84 13.59 9.80 4.82
C GLY A 84 13.35 8.39 5.39
N ARG A 85 12.12 8.07 5.82
CA ARG A 85 11.77 6.74 6.33
C ARG A 85 11.66 5.75 5.16
N GLN A 86 12.01 4.49 5.41
CA GLN A 86 11.89 3.45 4.40
C GLN A 86 10.42 3.24 4.01
N VAL A 87 10.12 3.38 2.72
CA VAL A 87 8.82 2.96 2.16
C VAL A 87 8.83 1.43 2.05
N GLN A 88 7.97 0.77 2.82
CA GLN A 88 7.84 -0.68 2.87
C GLN A 88 6.85 -1.20 1.83
N LYS A 89 5.77 -0.44 1.61
CA LYS A 89 4.74 -0.76 0.61
C LYS A 89 4.26 0.50 -0.10
N ALA A 90 4.01 0.40 -1.39
CA ALA A 90 3.31 1.41 -2.17
C ALA A 90 2.15 0.75 -2.94
N ARG A 91 0.94 1.27 -2.77
CA ARG A 91 -0.28 0.75 -3.38
C ARG A 91 -1.04 1.88 -4.07
N LEU A 92 -1.30 1.74 -5.37
CA LEU A 92 -2.23 2.61 -6.09
C LEU A 92 -3.62 1.95 -6.10
N ARG A 93 -4.61 2.65 -5.57
CA ARG A 93 -5.99 2.18 -5.45
C ARG A 93 -6.92 3.02 -6.32
N LEU A 94 -7.70 2.35 -7.16
CA LEU A 94 -8.67 2.96 -8.06
C LEU A 94 -10.01 2.22 -7.96
N GLY A 95 -11.12 2.94 -7.83
CA GLY A 95 -12.45 2.33 -7.95
C GLY A 95 -12.75 1.97 -9.39
N VAL A 96 -13.22 0.75 -9.65
CA VAL A 96 -13.55 0.27 -10.98
C VAL A 96 -14.98 0.70 -11.33
N SER A 97 -15.12 1.66 -12.24
CA SER A 97 -16.40 2.14 -12.77
C SER A 97 -16.99 1.16 -13.80
N ALA A 98 -16.13 0.55 -14.62
CA ALA A 98 -16.50 -0.53 -15.54
C ALA A 98 -15.36 -1.54 -15.64
N GLY A 99 -15.65 -2.81 -15.30
CA GLY A 99 -14.68 -3.90 -15.31
C GLY A 99 -14.29 -4.38 -16.71
N ALA A 100 -13.15 -5.06 -16.79
CA ALA A 100 -12.64 -5.69 -18.01
C ALA A 100 -11.76 -6.90 -17.65
N ALA A 101 -11.43 -7.72 -18.66
CA ALA A 101 -10.56 -8.88 -18.51
C ALA A 101 -9.10 -8.52 -18.18
N SER A 102 -8.72 -7.24 -18.35
CA SER A 102 -7.46 -6.70 -17.87
C SER A 102 -7.71 -5.33 -17.24
N GLY A 103 -7.14 -5.10 -16.05
CA GLY A 103 -7.07 -3.78 -15.43
C GLY A 103 -5.96 -2.89 -16.00
N GLY A 104 -5.22 -3.36 -16.99
CA GLY A 104 -4.10 -2.62 -17.57
C GLY A 104 -2.80 -2.76 -16.79
N THR A 105 -1.77 -2.07 -17.26
CA THR A 105 -0.42 -2.05 -16.67
C THR A 105 -0.13 -0.66 -16.16
N VAL A 106 0.38 -0.56 -14.93
CA VAL A 106 0.81 0.72 -14.35
C VAL A 106 2.31 0.95 -14.56
N HIS A 107 2.65 2.19 -14.89
CA HIS A 107 4.01 2.65 -15.15
C HIS A 107 4.27 3.92 -14.35
N LEU A 108 5.52 4.16 -13.95
CA LEU A 108 5.99 5.52 -13.72
C LEU A 108 6.32 6.16 -15.07
N ILE A 109 6.11 7.47 -15.19
CA ILE A 109 6.57 8.24 -16.35
C ILE A 109 7.50 9.37 -15.91
N SER A 110 8.53 9.64 -16.71
CA SER A 110 9.52 10.68 -16.38
C SER A 110 8.96 12.09 -16.57
N ASN A 111 7.97 12.26 -17.45
CA ASN A 111 7.38 13.57 -17.73
C ASN A 111 6.61 14.09 -16.50
N ASN A 112 7.09 15.22 -15.98
CA ASN A 112 6.48 15.94 -14.87
C ASN A 112 5.82 17.28 -15.26
N THR A 113 5.76 17.57 -16.57
CA THR A 113 5.31 18.87 -17.10
C THR A 113 3.93 18.83 -17.75
N TRP A 114 3.31 17.65 -17.90
CA TRP A 114 1.98 17.56 -18.48
C TRP A 114 0.94 18.32 -17.65
N SER A 115 0.01 18.96 -18.35
CA SER A 115 -1.12 19.67 -17.75
C SER A 115 -2.40 18.88 -17.98
N GLU A 116 -3.12 18.59 -16.90
CA GLU A 116 -4.41 17.89 -16.96
C GLU A 116 -5.40 18.59 -17.88
N THR A 117 -5.41 19.93 -17.87
CA THR A 117 -6.37 20.75 -18.63
C THR A 117 -6.01 20.92 -20.10
N ALA A 118 -4.83 20.47 -20.54
CA ALA A 118 -4.33 20.69 -21.90
C ALA A 118 -3.84 19.42 -22.62
N VAL A 119 -3.61 18.33 -21.89
CA VAL A 119 -3.12 17.09 -22.50
C VAL A 119 -4.18 16.49 -23.43
N THR A 120 -3.76 16.08 -24.61
CA THR A 120 -4.58 15.38 -25.60
C THR A 120 -3.87 14.10 -25.99
N PHE A 121 -4.46 13.23 -26.80
CA PHE A 121 -3.72 12.08 -27.31
C PHE A 121 -2.47 12.55 -28.07
N ASN A 122 -2.57 13.57 -28.92
CA ASN A 122 -1.43 14.05 -29.72
C ASN A 122 -0.30 14.66 -28.88
N THR A 123 -0.62 15.24 -27.71
CA THR A 123 0.35 15.93 -26.84
C THR A 123 0.70 15.14 -25.57
N ARG A 124 0.25 13.89 -25.46
CA ARG A 124 0.43 13.06 -24.28
C ARG A 124 1.91 12.79 -23.98
N PRO A 125 2.29 12.68 -22.69
CA PRO A 125 3.58 12.09 -22.32
C PRO A 125 3.80 10.72 -22.94
N ALA A 126 5.06 10.36 -23.20
CA ALA A 126 5.40 8.98 -23.47
C ALA A 126 5.25 8.15 -22.18
N VAL A 127 4.80 6.90 -22.32
CA VAL A 127 4.86 5.90 -21.25
C VAL A 127 6.24 5.24 -21.35
N ASP A 128 7.23 5.83 -20.68
CA ASP A 128 8.66 5.52 -20.85
C ASP A 128 9.23 4.65 -19.73
N GLY A 129 8.56 4.56 -18.58
CA GLY A 129 8.94 3.65 -17.51
C GLY A 129 8.52 2.20 -17.78
N ALA A 130 9.25 1.27 -17.18
CA ALA A 130 8.88 -0.14 -17.20
C ALA A 130 7.51 -0.38 -16.52
N GLY A 131 6.78 -1.39 -17.00
CA GLY A 131 5.54 -1.82 -16.35
C GLY A 131 5.84 -2.38 -14.96
N LEU A 132 5.27 -1.76 -13.93
CA LEU A 132 5.46 -2.16 -12.53
C LEU A 132 4.56 -3.35 -12.16
N GLN A 133 3.30 -3.30 -12.61
CA GLN A 133 2.38 -4.41 -12.48
C GLN A 133 1.28 -4.34 -13.55
N THR A 134 0.91 -5.50 -14.09
CA THR A 134 -0.30 -5.69 -14.89
C THR A 134 -1.37 -6.37 -14.06
N LEU A 135 -2.59 -5.82 -14.06
CA LEU A 135 -3.75 -6.48 -13.45
C LEU A 135 -4.48 -7.36 -14.46
N GLY A 136 -4.92 -8.53 -13.98
CA GLY A 136 -5.88 -9.38 -14.68
C GLY A 136 -7.30 -8.81 -14.62
N THR A 137 -8.29 -9.69 -14.61
CA THR A 137 -9.70 -9.30 -14.57
C THR A 137 -10.01 -8.44 -13.34
N VAL A 138 -10.69 -7.32 -13.57
CA VAL A 138 -11.23 -6.45 -12.52
C VAL A 138 -12.73 -6.28 -12.71
N ALA A 139 -13.49 -6.33 -11.60
CA ALA A 139 -14.95 -6.26 -11.62
C ALA A 139 -15.46 -4.85 -11.33
N THR A 140 -16.56 -4.46 -11.97
CA THR A 140 -17.27 -3.20 -11.67
C THR A 140 -17.62 -3.11 -10.18
N GLY A 141 -17.39 -1.94 -9.58
CA GLY A 141 -17.64 -1.69 -8.16
C GLY A 141 -16.51 -2.14 -7.22
N ALA A 142 -15.54 -2.91 -7.70
CA ALA A 142 -14.37 -3.29 -6.91
C ALA A 142 -13.35 -2.15 -6.81
N THR A 143 -12.40 -2.28 -5.89
CA THR A 143 -11.18 -1.46 -5.87
C THR A 143 -10.05 -2.25 -6.54
N ALA A 144 -9.54 -1.74 -7.65
CA ALA A 144 -8.30 -2.22 -8.25
C ALA A 144 -7.12 -1.69 -7.43
N GLU A 145 -6.21 -2.58 -7.03
CA GLU A 145 -5.00 -2.23 -6.30
C GLU A 145 -3.77 -2.68 -7.09
N PHE A 146 -2.94 -1.71 -7.51
CA PHE A 146 -1.64 -1.96 -8.10
C PHE A 146 -0.54 -1.84 -7.03
N ILE A 147 0.44 -2.74 -7.09
CA ILE A 147 1.64 -2.77 -6.27
C ILE A 147 2.74 -1.99 -6.98
N LEU A 148 3.26 -0.97 -6.29
CA LEU A 148 4.30 -0.07 -6.79
C LEU A 148 5.57 -0.17 -5.92
N ASP A 149 5.79 -1.32 -5.27
CA ASP A 149 6.85 -1.51 -4.28
C ASP A 149 8.23 -1.19 -4.89
N GLY A 150 9.01 -0.36 -4.20
CA GLY A 150 10.33 0.11 -4.66
C GLY A 150 10.31 1.25 -5.67
N ALA A 151 9.16 1.60 -6.26
CA ALA A 151 9.05 2.66 -7.26
C ALA A 151 8.88 4.06 -6.63
N ILE A 152 8.34 4.13 -5.41
CA ILE A 152 8.11 5.36 -4.65
C ILE A 152 8.87 5.25 -3.34
N THR A 153 9.91 6.06 -3.17
CA THR A 153 10.89 5.88 -2.09
C THR A 153 11.06 7.12 -1.21
N ALA A 154 10.62 8.28 -1.67
CA ALA A 154 10.80 9.55 -0.98
C ALA A 154 9.66 10.53 -1.28
N ASP A 155 9.67 11.67 -0.59
CA ASP A 155 8.80 12.80 -0.90
C ASP A 155 9.09 13.33 -2.31
N GLY A 156 8.04 13.77 -3.01
CA GLY A 156 8.16 14.27 -4.38
C GLY A 156 6.88 14.12 -5.21
N THR A 157 6.97 14.54 -6.47
CA THR A 157 5.87 14.40 -7.44
C THR A 157 6.08 13.13 -8.27
N TYR A 158 5.10 12.24 -8.24
CA TYR A 158 5.10 11.00 -9.02
C TYR A 158 4.02 11.06 -10.09
N ASN A 159 4.42 10.82 -11.33
CA ASN A 159 3.54 10.75 -12.49
C ASN A 159 3.43 9.29 -12.92
N LEU A 160 2.20 8.81 -13.08
CA LEU A 160 1.93 7.44 -13.47
C LEU A 160 1.09 7.43 -14.75
N ALA A 161 1.25 6.35 -15.50
CA ALA A 161 0.36 6.01 -16.60
C ALA A 161 -0.22 4.62 -16.39
N ILE A 162 -1.46 4.42 -16.85
CA ILE A 162 -2.06 3.09 -16.98
C ILE A 162 -2.43 2.89 -18.45
N ASP A 163 -1.78 1.95 -19.10
CA ASP A 163 -2.10 1.50 -20.44
C ASP A 163 -2.73 0.10 -20.43
N SER A 164 -3.10 -0.42 -21.60
CA SER A 164 -3.60 -1.79 -21.72
C SER A 164 -3.32 -2.34 -23.10
N SER A 165 -2.94 -3.61 -23.17
CA SER A 165 -2.84 -4.37 -24.42
C SER A 165 -4.18 -5.02 -24.82
N ASN A 166 -5.23 -4.88 -24.00
CA ASN A 166 -6.57 -5.42 -24.26
C ASN A 166 -7.47 -4.38 -24.95
N THR A 167 -8.29 -4.80 -25.91
CA THR A 167 -9.24 -3.92 -26.61
C THR A 167 -10.47 -3.58 -25.78
N ALA A 168 -10.86 -4.45 -24.84
CA ALA A 168 -11.90 -4.15 -23.87
C ALA A 168 -11.42 -3.02 -22.94
N THR A 169 -12.21 -1.95 -22.85
CA THR A 169 -11.86 -0.79 -22.03
C THR A 169 -12.17 -1.06 -20.57
N VAL A 170 -11.17 -0.97 -19.71
CA VAL A 170 -11.39 -0.79 -18.28
C VAL A 170 -11.66 0.69 -18.00
N SER A 171 -12.61 0.98 -17.11
CA SER A 171 -12.87 2.34 -16.63
C SER A 171 -12.72 2.42 -15.12
N TYR A 172 -11.98 3.42 -14.65
CA TYR A 172 -11.80 3.75 -13.24
C TYR A 172 -12.49 5.07 -12.90
N ASN A 173 -12.79 5.30 -11.62
CA ASN A 173 -13.24 6.61 -11.15
C ASN A 173 -12.08 7.61 -11.20
N SER A 174 -12.35 8.82 -11.68
CA SER A 174 -11.44 9.97 -11.58
C SER A 174 -11.53 10.66 -10.21
N SER A 175 -10.68 11.66 -9.98
CA SER A 175 -10.83 12.62 -8.87
C SER A 175 -12.17 13.36 -8.88
N LEU A 176 -12.76 13.56 -10.06
CA LEU A 176 -14.05 14.25 -10.24
C LEU A 176 -15.27 13.34 -10.06
N ALA A 177 -15.09 12.04 -9.85
CA ALA A 177 -16.20 11.14 -9.56
C ALA A 177 -17.00 11.62 -8.33
N THR A 178 -18.33 11.54 -8.40
CA THR A 178 -19.21 11.97 -7.30
C THR A 178 -19.37 10.91 -6.21
N SER A 179 -19.06 9.66 -6.52
CA SER A 179 -19.13 8.52 -5.60
C SER A 179 -18.08 7.46 -5.94
N GLY A 180 -17.88 6.51 -5.02
CA GLY A 180 -16.91 5.42 -5.17
C GLY A 180 -15.47 5.81 -4.83
N GLN A 181 -14.59 4.81 -4.85
CA GLN A 181 -13.16 4.99 -4.58
C GLN A 181 -12.52 5.84 -5.69
N LYS A 182 -12.02 7.02 -5.33
CA LYS A 182 -11.19 7.89 -6.20
C LYS A 182 -9.73 7.40 -6.22
N PRO A 183 -8.89 7.85 -7.18
CA PRO A 183 -7.48 7.46 -7.20
C PRO A 183 -6.77 7.85 -5.90
N GLN A 184 -6.15 6.87 -5.25
CA GLN A 184 -5.36 7.07 -4.04
C GLN A 184 -4.04 6.33 -4.12
N LEU A 185 -2.96 7.00 -3.74
CA LEU A 185 -1.68 6.37 -3.48
C LEU A 185 -1.54 6.17 -1.97
N VAL A 186 -1.35 4.93 -1.55
CA VAL A 186 -1.20 4.54 -0.14
C VAL A 186 0.20 4.00 0.06
N LEU A 187 0.96 4.63 0.96
CA LEU A 187 2.29 4.18 1.35
C LEU A 187 2.24 3.62 2.77
N THR A 188 2.89 2.48 2.98
CA THR A 188 3.26 2.02 4.32
C THR A 188 4.74 2.33 4.49
N VAL A 189 5.07 3.21 5.42
CA VAL A 189 6.44 3.61 5.73
C VAL A 189 6.84 3.11 7.11
N ALA A 190 8.13 2.90 7.33
CA ALA A 190 8.63 2.60 8.67
C ALA A 190 8.17 3.69 9.66
N ALA A 191 7.83 3.29 10.89
CA ALA A 191 7.56 4.26 11.94
C ALA A 191 8.83 5.04 12.28
N GLN A 192 8.67 6.30 12.68
CA GLN A 192 9.78 7.05 13.24
C GLN A 192 10.09 6.54 14.64
N ALA A 193 11.36 6.28 14.94
CA ALA A 193 11.76 5.96 16.30
C ALA A 193 11.47 7.17 17.20
N PRO A 194 10.94 6.95 18.42
CA PRO A 194 10.80 8.05 19.38
C PRO A 194 12.19 8.64 19.66
N THR A 195 12.29 9.96 19.66
CA THR A 195 13.52 10.66 20.06
C THR A 195 13.34 11.16 21.48
N VAL A 196 14.31 10.87 22.35
CA VAL A 196 14.41 11.46 23.69
C VAL A 196 15.44 12.57 23.62
N THR A 197 15.07 13.79 24.01
CA THR A 197 16.00 14.91 24.10
C THR A 197 16.26 15.22 25.56
N ILE A 198 17.51 15.07 26.00
CA ILE A 198 17.93 15.53 27.33
C ILE A 198 18.56 16.90 27.14
N ALA A 199 17.87 17.95 27.59
CA ALA A 199 18.44 19.28 27.63
C ALA A 199 19.38 19.42 28.84
N GLN A 200 20.50 20.10 28.64
CA GLN A 200 21.34 20.54 29.76
C GLN A 200 20.58 21.59 30.59
N PRO A 201 20.77 21.61 31.93
CA PRO A 201 20.12 22.61 32.77
C PRO A 201 20.56 24.02 32.34
N PRO A 202 19.73 25.06 32.59
CA PRO A 202 20.11 26.45 32.30
C PRO A 202 21.49 26.78 32.88
N THR A 203 22.29 27.57 32.15
CA THR A 203 23.60 28.00 32.63
C THR A 203 23.48 28.68 34.00
N GLY A 204 24.19 28.16 35.00
CA GLY A 204 24.15 28.66 36.37
C GLY A 204 23.09 28.02 37.29
N ALA A 205 22.35 27.00 36.82
CA ALA A 205 21.44 26.26 37.69
C ALA A 205 22.21 25.44 38.75
N SER A 206 21.73 25.49 39.98
CA SER A 206 22.20 24.66 41.10
C SER A 206 21.04 23.82 41.64
N TYR A 207 21.34 22.59 42.01
CA TYR A 207 20.37 21.60 42.50
C TYR A 207 20.91 20.94 43.77
N PHE A 208 20.02 20.53 44.66
CA PHE A 208 20.39 19.76 45.83
C PHE A 208 20.50 18.27 45.50
N THR A 209 21.26 17.53 46.30
CA THR A 209 21.29 16.06 46.18
C THR A 209 19.91 15.50 46.50
N GLY A 210 19.30 14.83 45.52
CA GLY A 210 17.96 14.25 45.63
C GLY A 210 16.86 15.00 44.87
N ASP A 211 17.18 16.13 44.23
CA ASP A 211 16.22 16.83 43.36
C ASP A 211 15.77 15.92 42.20
N ALA A 212 14.48 15.93 41.91
CA ALA A 212 13.90 15.14 40.84
C ALA A 212 14.33 15.69 39.46
N ILE A 213 14.82 14.80 38.59
CA ILE A 213 15.04 15.12 37.18
C ILE A 213 13.76 14.82 36.41
N THR A 214 13.12 15.86 35.89
CA THR A 214 12.02 15.75 34.94
C THR A 214 12.58 15.62 33.52
N LEU A 215 12.36 14.47 32.90
CA LEU A 215 12.54 14.31 31.45
C LEU A 215 11.35 14.99 30.76
N GLN A 216 11.63 15.93 29.85
CA GLN A 216 10.61 16.53 28.98
C GLN A 216 10.56 15.81 27.63
#